data_AF-A0A938TZX3-F1
#
_entry.id   AF-A0A938TZX3-F1
#
_cell.length_a   1.000
_cell.length_b   1.000
_cell.length_c   1.000
_cell.angle_alpha   90.00
_cell.angle_beta   90.00
_cell.angle_gamma   90.00
#
_symmetry.space_group_name_H-M   'P 1'
#
loop_
_entity.id
_entity.type
_entity.pdbx_description
1 polymer ?
#
loop_
_entity_poly.entity_id
_entity_poly.type
_entity_poly.pdbx_seq_one_letter_code
_entity_poly.pdbx_strand_id
1 'polypeptide(L)'
;MYLEDGTLYRFLVICESPTYYDLTPESWGDRDRGKWEAVLYRAMDWVDGKIFDCGGRIEKSTRMMFNSEAQTKFFGWRNEIYSFKDLLPPQLRGFLPKAVEYVLRLAGIIHCMHMFSLGRTPQAILTVEDVERGIKAVSFYLGQVQGALRLIIEEDFSPPEISERSLVLAQTLDQLRPHLQNGRLAVCFIHKHFNAIAPKTQRIGKPRGMGAMLRAAKLTMAPGKHDANGHRGVSCLQWDKKTEVFIETHLQCLQRQKSQEWQGLEDTDD
;
A
#
# COMPACT_ATOMS: atom_id res chain seq x y z
N MET A 1 -0.63 -27.92 2.02
CA MET A 1 -0.09 -27.93 3.41
C MET A 1 -0.43 -26.67 4.21
N TYR A 2 0.21 -25.50 4.03
CA TYR A 2 -0.05 -24.29 4.85
C TYR A 2 -1.47 -23.67 4.77
N LEU A 3 -2.21 -23.96 3.69
CA LEU A 3 -3.59 -23.51 3.51
C LEU A 3 -4.61 -24.42 4.19
N GLU A 4 -4.24 -25.68 4.42
CA GLU A 4 -5.15 -26.74 4.88
C GLU A 4 -5.14 -26.87 6.40
N ASP A 5 -4.01 -26.56 7.04
CA ASP A 5 -3.84 -26.61 8.51
C ASP A 5 -4.31 -25.33 9.23
N GLY A 6 -4.63 -24.27 8.47
CA GLY A 6 -5.06 -22.97 8.99
C GLY A 6 -3.95 -22.14 9.65
N THR A 7 -2.70 -22.56 9.53
CA THR A 7 -1.54 -21.84 10.09
C THR A 7 -1.38 -20.45 9.48
N LEU A 8 -1.70 -20.31 8.18
CA LEU A 8 -1.62 -19.04 7.46
C LEU A 8 -2.48 -17.93 8.10
N TYR A 9 -3.60 -18.27 8.75
CA TYR A 9 -4.51 -17.31 9.38
C TYR A 9 -3.91 -16.55 10.57
N ARG A 10 -2.76 -16.99 11.07
CA ARG A 10 -2.07 -16.39 12.23
C ARG A 10 -1.04 -15.33 11.83
N PHE A 11 -0.80 -15.14 10.54
CA PHE A 11 0.23 -14.24 10.04
C PHE A 11 -0.38 -13.00 9.37
N LEU A 12 0.27 -11.85 9.59
CA LEU A 12 0.08 -10.65 8.78
C LEU A 12 1.09 -10.73 7.64
N VAL A 13 0.63 -11.17 6.47
CA VAL A 13 1.47 -11.42 5.30
C VAL A 13 1.65 -10.13 4.51
N ILE A 14 2.81 -9.95 3.90
CA ILE A 14 3.08 -8.92 2.91
C ILE A 14 3.42 -9.63 1.59
N CYS A 15 2.75 -9.25 0.51
CA CYS A 15 2.99 -9.79 -0.83
C CYS A 15 3.61 -8.70 -1.70
N GLU A 16 4.93 -8.58 -1.61
CA GLU A 16 5.71 -7.64 -2.41
C GLU A 16 6.44 -8.38 -3.53
N SER A 17 6.66 -7.70 -4.66
CA SER A 17 7.59 -8.18 -5.68
C SER A 17 8.98 -8.34 -5.04
N PRO A 18 9.79 -9.33 -5.45
CA PRO A 18 11.14 -9.51 -4.92
C PRO A 18 11.94 -8.24 -5.17
N THR A 19 12.05 -7.42 -4.14
CA THR A 19 12.76 -6.15 -4.18
C THR A 19 14.01 -6.37 -3.36
N TYR A 20 15.17 -6.29 -4.02
CA TYR A 20 16.45 -6.38 -3.32
C TYR A 20 16.67 -5.05 -2.60
N TYR A 21 16.45 -5.06 -1.28
CA TYR A 21 16.90 -3.98 -0.41
C TYR A 21 18.19 -4.44 0.23
N ASP A 22 19.32 -3.80 -0.10
CA ASP A 22 20.53 -3.98 0.69
C ASP A 22 20.20 -3.58 2.12
N LEU A 23 20.35 -4.52 3.06
CA LEU A 23 20.38 -4.21 4.49
C LEU A 23 21.70 -3.51 4.78
N THR A 24 21.78 -2.24 4.44
CA THR A 24 22.92 -1.39 4.82
C THR A 24 22.67 -0.80 6.22
N PRO A 25 23.71 -0.41 6.97
CA PRO A 25 23.54 0.31 8.24
C PRO A 25 22.66 1.56 8.11
N GLU A 26 22.58 2.15 6.90
CA GLU A 26 21.77 3.32 6.58
C GLU A 26 20.29 2.99 6.30
N SER A 27 19.87 1.72 6.28
CA SER A 27 18.45 1.32 6.14
C SER A 27 17.62 1.76 7.34
N TRP A 28 18.27 1.85 8.51
CA TRP A 28 17.85 2.69 9.64
C TRP A 28 18.58 4.02 9.52
N GLY A 29 18.16 4.84 8.56
CA GLY A 29 18.78 6.15 8.37
C GLY A 29 18.61 7.00 9.64
N ASP A 30 19.69 7.70 10.05
CA ASP A 30 19.67 8.63 11.19
C ASP A 30 18.56 9.70 11.07
N ARG A 31 18.03 9.93 9.86
CA ARG A 31 16.94 10.87 9.57
C ARG A 31 15.73 10.73 10.49
N ASP A 32 15.31 9.50 10.77
CA ASP A 32 14.12 9.22 11.59
C ASP A 32 14.47 8.56 12.93
N ARG A 33 15.76 8.34 13.20
CA ARG A 33 16.27 7.73 14.43
C ARG A 33 15.84 8.51 15.66
N GLY A 34 16.05 9.83 15.69
CA GLY A 34 15.69 10.66 16.84
C GLY A 34 14.19 10.63 17.16
N LYS A 35 13.33 10.54 16.13
CA LYS A 35 11.87 10.40 16.32
C LYS A 35 11.52 9.05 16.95
N TRP A 36 12.15 7.97 16.47
CA TRP A 36 11.95 6.63 17.02
C TRP A 36 12.48 6.50 18.44
N GLU A 37 13.68 6.99 18.72
CA GLU A 37 14.26 7.01 20.06
C GLU A 37 13.38 7.80 21.03
N ALA A 38 12.82 8.94 20.61
CA ALA A 38 11.89 9.71 21.44
C ALA A 38 10.59 8.95 21.75
N VAL A 39 10.02 8.24 20.77
CA VAL A 39 8.84 7.39 20.98
C VAL A 39 9.14 6.27 21.95
N LEU A 40 10.27 5.57 21.78
CA LEU A 40 10.70 4.48 22.64
C LEU A 40 10.97 4.96 24.07
N TYR A 41 11.69 6.06 24.22
CA TYR A 41 11.98 6.67 25.52
C TYR A 41 10.68 7.00 26.28
N ARG A 42 9.72 7.65 25.61
CA ARG A 42 8.41 7.98 26.21
C ARG A 42 7.60 6.74 26.56
N ALA A 43 7.66 5.70 25.74
CA ALA A 43 6.98 4.45 26.03
C ALA A 43 7.57 3.76 27.27
N MET A 44 8.90 3.74 27.40
CA MET A 44 9.59 3.20 28.59
C MET A 44 9.28 4.03 29.83
N ASP A 45 9.42 5.36 29.75
CA ASP A 45 9.12 6.28 30.86
C ASP A 45 7.66 6.13 31.35
N TRP A 46 6.71 5.99 30.43
CA TRP A 46 5.31 5.74 30.79
C TRP A 46 5.09 4.40 31.51
N VAL A 47 5.82 3.35 31.11
CA VAL A 47 5.78 2.04 31.78
C VAL A 47 6.45 2.13 33.15
N ASP A 48 7.60 2.77 33.26
CA ASP A 48 8.33 2.95 34.51
C ASP A 48 7.51 3.74 35.52
N GLY A 49 6.86 4.83 35.09
CA GLY A 49 5.91 5.57 35.93
C GLY A 49 4.80 4.68 36.46
N LYS A 50 4.22 3.80 35.64
CA LYS A 50 3.20 2.84 36.09
C LYS A 50 3.72 1.78 37.05
N ILE A 51 4.94 1.29 36.83
CA ILE A 51 5.60 0.34 37.74
C ILE A 51 5.81 1.01 39.09
N PHE A 52 6.29 2.26 39.10
CA PHE A 52 6.53 3.04 40.31
C PHE A 52 5.23 3.26 41.08
N ASP A 53 4.17 3.73 40.41
CA ASP A 53 2.86 3.98 41.01
C ASP A 53 2.22 2.71 41.61
N CYS A 54 2.56 1.54 41.08
CA CYS A 54 2.07 0.24 41.53
C CYS A 54 3.06 -0.51 42.43
N GLY A 55 4.03 0.17 43.06
CA GLY A 55 4.93 -0.44 44.05
C GLY A 55 5.87 -1.51 43.48
N GLY A 56 6.27 -1.37 42.22
CA GLY A 56 7.24 -2.25 41.56
C GLY A 56 6.63 -3.39 40.73
N ARG A 57 5.30 -3.47 40.60
CA ARG A 57 4.62 -4.46 39.75
C ARG A 57 3.40 -3.87 39.05
N ILE A 58 3.31 -4.04 37.72
CA ILE A 58 2.07 -3.76 37.00
C ILE A 58 1.10 -4.92 37.26
N GLU A 59 0.20 -4.76 38.23
CA GLU A 59 -0.78 -5.80 38.55
C GLU A 59 -1.93 -5.90 37.53
N LYS A 60 -2.21 -4.81 36.78
CA LYS A 60 -3.29 -4.77 35.80
C LYS A 60 -2.87 -4.09 34.50
N SER A 61 -3.05 -4.81 33.40
CA SER A 61 -2.92 -4.25 32.05
C SER A 61 -3.86 -3.06 31.88
N THR A 62 -3.39 -2.02 31.19
CA THR A 62 -4.21 -0.86 30.87
C THR A 62 -5.32 -1.30 29.91
N ARG A 63 -6.56 -1.24 30.38
CA ARG A 63 -7.73 -1.58 29.56
C ARG A 63 -8.10 -0.40 28.69
N MET A 64 -7.82 -0.53 27.39
CA MET A 64 -8.30 0.42 26.39
C MET A 64 -9.69 0.02 25.89
N MET A 65 -10.58 1.00 25.75
CA MET A 65 -11.97 0.80 25.34
C MET A 65 -12.37 1.84 24.30
N PHE A 66 -13.14 1.44 23.30
CA PHE A 66 -13.75 2.37 22.36
C PHE A 66 -14.85 3.19 23.05
N ASN A 67 -14.94 4.48 22.71
CA ASN A 67 -16.14 5.26 23.00
C ASN A 67 -17.37 4.74 22.23
N SER A 68 -18.56 5.23 22.52
CA SER A 68 -19.82 4.74 21.91
C SER A 68 -19.84 4.85 20.38
N GLU A 69 -19.31 5.93 19.84
CA GLU A 69 -19.25 6.17 18.39
C GLU A 69 -18.27 5.23 17.70
N ALA A 70 -17.08 5.05 18.29
CA ALA A 70 -16.05 4.12 17.84
C ALA A 70 -16.53 2.67 17.87
N GLN A 71 -17.30 2.28 18.90
CA GLN A 71 -17.94 0.97 18.95
C GLN A 71 -18.94 0.79 17.82
N THR A 72 -19.80 1.79 17.58
CA THR A 72 -20.77 1.77 16.47
C THR A 72 -20.06 1.60 15.12
N LYS A 73 -18.98 2.36 14.88
CA LYS A 73 -18.15 2.25 13.67
C LYS A 73 -17.55 0.85 13.52
N PHE A 74 -16.96 0.33 14.58
CA PHE A 74 -16.37 -1.01 14.61
C PHE A 74 -17.40 -2.11 14.32
N PHE A 75 -18.59 -2.04 14.93
CA PHE A 75 -19.67 -2.99 14.68
C PHE A 75 -20.21 -2.90 13.25
N GLY A 76 -20.36 -1.69 12.72
CA GLY A 76 -20.75 -1.47 11.33
C GLY A 76 -19.78 -2.16 10.37
N TRP A 77 -18.48 -1.87 10.51
CA TRP A 77 -17.43 -2.51 9.71
C TRP A 77 -17.41 -4.03 9.87
N ARG A 78 -17.51 -4.55 11.10
CA ARG A 78 -17.56 -6.01 11.34
C ARG A 78 -18.75 -6.64 10.61
N ASN A 79 -19.93 -6.05 10.71
CA ASN A 79 -21.12 -6.62 10.08
C ASN A 79 -21.01 -6.57 8.56
N GLU A 80 -20.44 -5.49 8.00
CA GLU A 80 -20.14 -5.37 6.59
C GLU A 80 -19.19 -6.50 6.14
N ILE A 81 -18.08 -6.74 6.84
CA ILE A 81 -17.14 -7.80 6.42
C ILE A 81 -17.73 -9.22 6.48
N TYR A 82 -18.63 -9.46 7.42
CA TYR A 82 -19.31 -10.75 7.53
C TYR A 82 -20.44 -10.90 6.51
N SER A 83 -21.02 -9.80 6.02
CA SER A 83 -22.09 -9.84 5.01
C SER A 83 -21.62 -10.43 3.68
N PHE A 84 -20.35 -10.26 3.32
CA PHE A 84 -19.75 -10.83 2.11
C PHE A 84 -18.98 -12.13 2.36
N LYS A 85 -19.04 -12.70 3.57
CA LYS A 85 -18.28 -13.92 3.94
C LYS A 85 -18.52 -15.08 2.95
N ASP A 86 -19.76 -15.25 2.51
CA ASP A 86 -20.12 -16.35 1.61
C ASP A 86 -19.65 -16.11 0.17
N LEU A 87 -19.40 -14.85 -0.20
CA LEU A 87 -18.80 -14.46 -1.48
C LEU A 87 -17.29 -14.64 -1.50
N LEU A 88 -16.63 -14.78 -0.34
CA LEU A 88 -15.20 -14.99 -0.27
C LEU A 88 -14.84 -16.44 -0.62
N PRO A 89 -13.70 -16.65 -1.30
CA PRO A 89 -13.06 -17.96 -1.41
C PRO A 89 -12.94 -18.63 -0.04
N PRO A 90 -13.17 -19.95 0.08
CA PRO A 90 -13.07 -20.68 1.34
C PRO A 90 -11.77 -20.41 2.12
N GLN A 91 -10.66 -20.27 1.38
CA GLN A 91 -9.32 -20.00 1.90
C GLN A 91 -9.18 -18.62 2.55
N LEU A 92 -10.08 -17.66 2.25
CA LEU A 92 -10.06 -16.32 2.85
C LEU A 92 -10.95 -16.20 4.08
N ARG A 93 -11.93 -17.10 4.24
CA ARG A 93 -12.93 -17.01 5.32
C ARG A 93 -12.31 -17.16 6.71
N GLY A 94 -11.22 -17.91 6.83
CA GLY A 94 -10.47 -18.09 8.08
C GLY A 94 -9.80 -16.81 8.60
N PHE A 95 -9.56 -15.82 7.74
CA PHE A 95 -8.98 -14.54 8.14
C PHE A 95 -9.99 -13.58 8.76
N LEU A 96 -11.30 -13.70 8.47
CA LEU A 96 -12.29 -12.73 8.95
C LEU A 96 -12.34 -12.62 10.48
N PRO A 97 -12.42 -13.72 11.26
CA PRO A 97 -12.40 -13.61 12.73
C PRO A 97 -11.10 -12.98 13.24
N LYS A 98 -9.98 -13.26 12.58
CA LYS A 98 -8.66 -12.73 12.95
C LYS A 98 -8.51 -11.26 12.61
N ALA A 99 -9.07 -10.82 11.48
CA ALA A 99 -9.13 -9.42 11.10
C ALA A 99 -9.82 -8.58 12.19
N VAL A 100 -10.97 -9.05 12.70
CA VAL A 100 -11.68 -8.38 13.79
C VAL A 100 -10.81 -8.25 15.04
N GLU A 101 -10.14 -9.34 15.44
CA GLU A 101 -9.22 -9.36 16.57
C GLU A 101 -8.03 -8.41 16.38
N TYR A 102 -7.46 -8.38 15.17
CA TYR A 102 -6.35 -7.49 14.83
C TYR A 102 -6.75 -6.03 14.80
N VAL A 103 -7.96 -5.68 14.35
CA VAL A 103 -8.42 -4.27 14.36
C VAL A 103 -8.41 -3.75 15.80
N LEU A 104 -8.92 -4.53 16.75
CA LEU A 104 -8.92 -4.16 18.18
C LEU A 104 -7.51 -3.94 18.72
N ARG A 105 -6.59 -4.86 18.43
CA ARG A 105 -5.19 -4.77 18.90
C ARG A 105 -4.43 -3.62 18.25
N LEU A 106 -4.54 -3.50 16.92
CA LEU A 106 -3.82 -2.49 16.17
C LEU A 106 -4.34 -1.09 16.45
N ALA A 107 -5.64 -0.89 16.67
CA ALA A 107 -6.18 0.41 17.10
C ALA A 107 -5.50 0.89 18.39
N GLY A 108 -5.38 0.03 19.40
CA GLY A 108 -4.70 0.37 20.66
C GLY A 108 -3.19 0.60 20.49
N ILE A 109 -2.49 -0.25 19.73
CA ILE A 109 -1.05 -0.10 19.48
C ILE A 109 -0.76 1.20 18.73
N ILE A 110 -1.51 1.47 17.66
CA ILE A 110 -1.34 2.68 16.85
C ILE A 110 -1.66 3.92 17.67
N HIS A 111 -2.71 3.89 18.50
CA HIS A 111 -3.02 4.97 19.43
C HIS A 111 -1.84 5.25 20.38
N CYS A 112 -1.25 4.22 20.99
CA CYS A 112 -0.07 4.39 21.84
C CYS A 112 1.08 5.06 21.07
N MET A 113 1.43 4.53 19.89
CA MET A 113 2.51 5.08 19.08
C MET A 113 2.28 6.54 18.69
N HIS A 114 1.05 6.89 18.32
CA HIS A 114 0.66 8.23 17.96
C HIS A 114 0.71 9.21 19.14
N MET A 115 0.22 8.80 20.32
CA MET A 115 0.29 9.65 21.51
C MET A 115 1.75 9.88 21.94
N PHE A 116 2.59 8.84 21.92
CA PHE A 116 4.00 8.98 22.24
C PHE A 116 4.75 9.85 21.25
N SER A 117 4.44 9.78 19.94
CA SER A 117 5.07 10.66 18.95
C SER A 117 4.70 12.13 19.19
N LEU A 118 3.45 12.40 19.60
CA LEU A 118 2.98 13.74 19.99
C LEU A 118 3.46 14.20 21.39
N GLY A 119 4.14 13.34 22.15
CA GLY A 119 4.62 13.66 23.49
C GLY A 119 3.55 13.64 24.57
N ARG A 120 2.47 12.92 24.30
CA ARG A 120 1.33 12.75 25.19
C ARG A 120 1.29 11.31 25.70
N THR A 121 0.61 11.11 26.83
CA THR A 121 0.37 9.77 27.37
C THR A 121 -0.84 9.13 26.69
N PRO A 122 -0.81 7.82 26.38
CA PRO A 122 -1.95 7.11 25.81
C PRO A 122 -3.18 7.17 26.72
N GLN A 123 -4.34 7.40 26.12
CA GLN A 123 -5.62 7.44 26.82
C GLN A 123 -6.25 6.05 26.88
N ALA A 124 -7.10 5.82 27.89
CA ALA A 124 -7.85 4.57 28.01
C ALA A 124 -9.06 4.51 27.06
N ILE A 125 -9.57 5.67 26.62
CA ILE A 125 -10.73 5.75 25.72
C ILE A 125 -10.24 6.08 24.31
N LEU A 126 -10.53 5.17 23.38
CA LEU A 126 -10.17 5.25 21.98
C LEU A 126 -11.32 5.84 21.16
N THR A 127 -10.99 6.71 20.21
CA THR A 127 -11.95 7.46 19.39
C THR A 127 -12.28 6.72 18.09
N VAL A 128 -13.17 7.31 17.28
CA VAL A 128 -13.51 6.80 15.94
C VAL A 128 -12.26 6.75 15.06
N GLU A 129 -11.40 7.77 15.15
CA GLU A 129 -10.17 7.85 14.37
C GLU A 129 -9.20 6.70 14.69
N ASP A 130 -9.08 6.32 15.97
CA ASP A 130 -8.25 5.19 16.39
C ASP A 130 -8.75 3.87 15.80
N VAL A 131 -10.07 3.67 15.75
CA VAL A 131 -10.70 2.52 15.09
C VAL A 131 -10.41 2.51 13.60
N GLU A 132 -10.53 3.65 12.93
CA GLU A 132 -10.29 3.78 11.50
C GLU A 132 -8.84 3.47 11.14
N ARG A 133 -7.87 3.92 11.94
CA ARG A 133 -6.46 3.54 11.79
C ARG A 133 -6.26 2.03 11.90
N GLY A 134 -6.91 1.39 12.89
CA GLY A 134 -6.91 -0.07 13.05
C GLY A 134 -7.51 -0.81 11.85
N ILE A 135 -8.69 -0.36 11.37
CA ILE A 135 -9.36 -0.91 10.18
C ILE A 135 -8.47 -0.76 8.95
N LYS A 136 -7.85 0.40 8.75
CA LYS A 136 -6.97 0.69 7.61
C LYS A 136 -5.76 -0.24 7.61
N ALA A 137 -5.12 -0.43 8.75
CA ALA A 137 -3.98 -1.34 8.90
C ALA A 137 -4.38 -2.80 8.59
N VAL A 138 -5.49 -3.28 9.15
CA VAL A 138 -5.96 -4.66 8.87
C VAL A 138 -6.39 -4.84 7.42
N SER A 139 -7.09 -3.87 6.84
CA SER A 139 -7.52 -3.93 5.44
C SER A 139 -6.34 -4.00 4.48
N PHE A 140 -5.25 -3.30 4.79
CA PHE A 140 -3.99 -3.44 4.05
C PHE A 140 -3.49 -4.89 4.08
N TYR A 141 -3.34 -5.49 5.27
CA TYR A 141 -2.87 -6.88 5.39
C TYR A 141 -3.82 -7.90 4.75
N LEU A 142 -5.14 -7.69 4.83
CA LEU A 142 -6.10 -8.55 4.13
C LEU A 142 -5.93 -8.48 2.61
N GLY A 143 -5.66 -7.28 2.06
CA GLY A 143 -5.31 -7.12 0.65
C GLY A 143 -4.01 -7.85 0.28
N GLN A 144 -3.00 -7.80 1.15
CA GLN A 144 -1.74 -8.54 0.96
C GLN A 144 -1.95 -10.07 0.99
N VAL A 145 -2.79 -10.57 1.90
CA VAL A 145 -3.17 -11.98 1.96
C VAL A 145 -3.87 -12.43 0.68
N GLN A 146 -4.77 -11.61 0.12
CA GLN A 146 -5.39 -11.91 -1.17
C GLN A 146 -4.33 -12.06 -2.28
N GLY A 147 -3.34 -11.17 -2.34
CA GLY A 147 -2.23 -11.24 -3.27
C GLY A 147 -1.38 -12.50 -3.07
N ALA A 148 -1.05 -12.84 -1.82
CA ALA A 148 -0.29 -14.05 -1.49
C ALA A 148 -1.04 -15.33 -1.87
N LEU A 149 -2.35 -15.39 -1.62
CA LEU A 149 -3.17 -16.53 -2.02
C LEU A 149 -3.23 -16.71 -3.54
N ARG A 150 -3.35 -15.61 -4.29
CA ARG A 150 -3.28 -15.68 -5.75
C ARG A 150 -1.92 -16.20 -6.21
N LEU A 151 -0.83 -15.77 -5.59
CA LEU A 151 0.52 -16.28 -5.91
C LEU A 151 0.67 -17.78 -5.62
N ILE A 152 0.00 -18.30 -4.58
CA ILE A 152 0.05 -19.72 -4.23
C ILE A 152 -0.85 -20.57 -5.14
N ILE A 153 -1.99 -20.03 -5.58
CA ILE A 153 -3.01 -20.76 -6.37
C ILE A 153 -2.77 -20.64 -7.88
N GLU A 154 -2.28 -19.50 -8.36
CA GLU A 154 -2.07 -19.19 -9.77
C GLU A 154 -0.57 -19.15 -10.07
N GLU A 155 -0.06 -20.07 -10.92
CA GLU A 155 1.37 -20.18 -11.25
C GLU A 155 1.96 -18.91 -11.89
N ASP A 156 1.13 -18.06 -12.53
CA ASP A 156 1.57 -16.86 -13.26
C ASP A 156 1.21 -15.53 -12.55
N PHE A 157 0.69 -15.56 -11.31
CA PHE A 157 0.38 -14.34 -10.58
C PHE A 157 1.65 -13.66 -10.07
N SER A 158 1.93 -12.47 -10.60
CA SER A 158 2.95 -11.57 -10.08
C SER A 158 2.24 -10.35 -9.51
N PRO A 159 2.44 -10.01 -8.22
CA PRO A 159 1.86 -8.80 -7.64
C PRO A 159 2.30 -7.59 -8.49
N PRO A 160 1.38 -6.66 -8.80
CA PRO A 160 1.72 -5.51 -9.63
C PRO A 160 2.79 -4.67 -8.94
N GLU A 161 3.94 -4.51 -9.60
CA GLU A 161 5.01 -3.62 -9.13
C GLU A 161 4.56 -2.16 -9.31
N ILE A 162 3.98 -1.59 -8.26
CA ILE A 162 3.65 -0.17 -8.20
C ILE A 162 4.93 0.59 -7.81
N SER A 163 5.87 0.70 -8.75
CA SER A 163 7.01 1.60 -8.61
C SER A 163 6.60 3.02 -9.01
N GLU A 164 7.30 4.04 -8.48
CA GLU A 164 7.15 5.43 -8.94
C GLU A 164 7.30 5.54 -10.46
N ARG A 165 8.20 4.72 -11.03
CA ARG A 165 8.44 4.64 -12.46
C ARG A 165 7.23 4.09 -13.24
N SER A 166 6.54 3.08 -12.68
CA SER A 166 5.30 2.52 -13.23
C SER A 166 4.17 3.57 -13.22
N LEU A 167 4.10 4.38 -12.16
CA LEU A 167 3.13 5.47 -12.03
C LEU A 167 3.36 6.57 -13.08
N VAL A 168 4.61 7.01 -13.26
CA VAL A 168 4.96 7.99 -14.30
C VAL A 168 4.65 7.44 -15.70
N LEU A 169 4.86 6.14 -15.93
CA LEU A 169 4.48 5.49 -17.19
C LEU A 169 2.96 5.53 -17.39
N ALA A 170 2.16 5.18 -16.37
CA ALA A 170 0.70 5.21 -16.46
C ALA A 170 0.18 6.64 -16.73
N GLN A 171 0.71 7.65 -16.03
CA GLN A 171 0.39 9.06 -16.30
C GLN A 171 0.75 9.48 -17.72
N THR A 172 1.93 9.09 -18.19
CA THR A 172 2.37 9.38 -19.56
C THR A 172 1.40 8.77 -20.57
N LEU A 173 1.03 7.51 -20.40
CA LEU A 173 0.11 6.83 -21.33
C LEU A 173 -1.27 7.47 -21.32
N ASP A 174 -1.80 7.82 -20.14
CA ASP A 174 -3.10 8.50 -20.02
C ASP A 174 -3.11 9.86 -20.72
N GLN A 175 -2.04 10.67 -20.55
CA GLN A 175 -1.87 11.94 -21.28
C GLN A 175 -1.74 11.75 -22.79
N LEU A 176 -1.21 10.61 -23.23
CA LEU A 176 -1.04 10.30 -24.65
C LEU A 176 -2.26 9.67 -25.30
N ARG A 177 -3.32 9.33 -24.53
CA ARG A 177 -4.57 8.76 -25.06
C ARG A 177 -5.17 9.59 -26.21
N PRO A 178 -5.21 10.95 -26.17
CA PRO A 178 -5.74 11.75 -27.28
C PRO A 178 -4.89 11.69 -28.57
N HIS A 179 -3.64 11.21 -28.48
CA HIS A 179 -2.70 11.15 -29.60
C HIS A 179 -2.65 9.77 -30.27
N LEU A 180 -3.61 8.90 -29.97
CA LEU A 180 -3.69 7.57 -30.58
C LEU A 180 -3.91 7.66 -32.09
N GLN A 181 -3.09 6.93 -32.85
CA GLN A 181 -3.25 6.78 -34.30
C GLN A 181 -3.48 5.32 -34.62
N ASN A 182 -4.68 4.98 -35.11
CA ASN A 182 -5.09 3.61 -35.42
C ASN A 182 -4.89 2.64 -34.25
N GLY A 183 -5.20 3.09 -33.02
CA GLY A 183 -5.01 2.29 -31.80
C GLY A 183 -3.54 2.03 -31.43
N ARG A 184 -2.62 2.90 -31.87
CA ARG A 184 -1.18 2.72 -31.64
C ARG A 184 -0.50 4.00 -31.19
N LEU A 185 0.58 3.83 -30.43
CA LEU A 185 1.51 4.89 -30.04
C LEU A 185 2.94 4.49 -30.35
N ALA A 186 3.70 5.36 -31.01
CA ALA A 186 5.11 5.13 -31.31
C ALA A 186 5.96 5.09 -30.02
N VAL A 187 6.84 4.10 -29.88
CA VAL A 187 7.69 3.96 -28.67
C VAL A 187 8.59 5.18 -28.46
N CYS A 188 9.13 5.76 -29.53
CA CYS A 188 9.92 7.00 -29.44
C CYS A 188 9.10 8.21 -28.98
N PHE A 189 7.80 8.25 -29.32
CA PHE A 189 6.90 9.30 -28.90
C PHE A 189 6.56 9.18 -27.41
N ILE A 190 6.27 7.96 -26.94
CA ILE A 190 6.11 7.66 -25.51
C ILE A 190 7.39 8.00 -24.73
N HIS A 191 8.55 7.58 -25.24
CA HIS A 191 9.85 7.83 -24.62
C HIS A 191 10.12 9.31 -24.37
N LYS A 192 9.81 10.18 -25.35
CA LYS A 192 9.98 11.62 -25.21
C LYS A 192 9.10 12.20 -24.10
N HIS A 193 7.82 11.83 -24.07
CA HIS A 193 6.87 12.34 -23.08
C HIS A 193 7.17 11.82 -21.69
N PHE A 194 7.51 10.53 -21.57
CA PHE A 194 7.93 9.95 -20.29
C PHE A 194 9.13 10.70 -19.70
N ASN A 195 10.17 10.97 -20.49
CA ASN A 195 11.35 11.68 -20.01
C ASN A 195 11.09 13.16 -19.68
N ALA A 196 10.04 13.77 -20.24
CA ALA A 196 9.63 15.13 -19.90
C ALA A 196 9.04 15.22 -18.48
N ILE A 197 8.34 14.17 -18.05
CA ILE A 197 7.68 14.08 -16.74
C ILE A 197 8.60 13.45 -15.70
N ALA A 198 9.38 12.44 -16.08
CA ALA A 198 10.20 11.67 -15.16
C ALA A 198 11.36 12.49 -14.54
N PRO A 199 11.64 12.31 -13.23
CA PRO A 199 12.81 12.89 -12.59
C PRO A 199 14.10 12.38 -13.24
N LYS A 200 15.18 13.19 -13.17
CA LYS A 200 16.45 12.91 -13.89
C LYS A 200 17.00 11.50 -13.61
N THR A 201 16.81 11.00 -12.39
CA THR A 201 17.24 9.68 -11.92
C THR A 201 16.50 8.52 -12.60
N GLN A 202 15.30 8.75 -13.13
CA GLN A 202 14.43 7.70 -13.71
C GLN A 202 14.30 7.77 -15.24
N ARG A 203 14.95 8.75 -15.87
CA ARG A 203 14.91 8.94 -17.32
C ARG A 203 15.51 7.76 -18.06
N ILE A 204 14.89 7.42 -19.19
CA ILE A 204 15.38 6.37 -20.08
C ILE A 204 16.32 6.98 -21.12
N GLY A 205 17.52 6.44 -21.26
CA GLY A 205 18.49 6.99 -22.23
C GLY A 205 18.07 6.83 -23.69
N LYS A 206 17.41 5.71 -24.07
CA LYS A 206 17.11 5.37 -25.46
C LYS A 206 15.67 4.84 -25.65
N PRO A 207 15.02 5.07 -26.82
CA PRO A 207 13.70 4.51 -27.13
C PRO A 207 13.63 2.98 -27.01
N ARG A 208 14.74 2.27 -27.29
CA ARG A 208 14.83 0.82 -27.10
C ARG A 208 14.63 0.42 -25.62
N GLY A 209 15.11 1.23 -24.68
CA GLY A 209 14.88 1.03 -23.25
C GLY A 209 13.42 1.24 -22.88
N MET A 210 12.74 2.21 -23.51
CA MET A 210 11.30 2.39 -23.33
C MET A 210 10.52 1.17 -23.83
N GLY A 211 10.89 0.63 -25.00
CA GLY A 211 10.30 -0.62 -25.49
C GLY A 211 10.59 -1.84 -24.61
N ALA A 212 11.67 -1.84 -23.81
CA ALA A 212 11.91 -2.86 -22.79
C ALA A 212 11.00 -2.66 -21.57
N MET A 213 10.85 -1.41 -21.10
CA MET A 213 9.96 -1.07 -19.98
C MET A 213 8.49 -1.41 -20.28
N LEU A 214 7.99 -1.08 -21.48
CA LEU A 214 6.62 -1.41 -21.90
C LEU A 214 6.37 -2.93 -21.88
N ARG A 215 7.35 -3.73 -22.30
CA ARG A 215 7.28 -5.20 -22.24
C ARG A 215 7.36 -5.74 -20.82
N ALA A 216 8.20 -5.15 -19.97
CA ALA A 216 8.28 -5.50 -18.56
C ALA A 216 6.95 -5.23 -17.83
N ALA A 217 6.26 -4.14 -18.21
CA ALA A 217 4.90 -3.83 -17.77
C ALA A 217 3.81 -4.74 -18.39
N LYS A 218 4.20 -5.81 -19.11
CA LYS A 218 3.31 -6.76 -19.80
C LYS A 218 2.35 -6.12 -20.81
N LEU A 219 2.71 -4.94 -21.35
CA LEU A 219 1.93 -4.24 -22.37
C LEU A 219 2.17 -4.81 -23.77
N THR A 220 1.15 -4.73 -24.63
CA THR A 220 1.17 -5.35 -25.95
C THR A 220 1.94 -4.50 -26.95
N MET A 221 3.01 -5.05 -27.52
CA MET A 221 3.76 -4.43 -28.61
C MET A 221 3.20 -4.87 -29.96
N ALA A 222 2.93 -3.93 -30.87
CA ALA A 222 2.48 -4.26 -32.21
C ALA A 222 3.56 -5.04 -32.98
N PRO A 223 3.21 -6.14 -33.68
CA PRO A 223 4.20 -6.94 -34.42
C PRO A 223 4.72 -6.16 -35.63
N GLY A 224 6.03 -6.13 -35.84
CA GLY A 224 6.66 -5.45 -36.97
C GLY A 224 6.90 -3.95 -36.78
N LYS A 225 6.97 -3.23 -37.91
CA LYS A 225 7.22 -1.78 -37.96
C LYS A 225 6.00 -1.08 -38.55
N HIS A 226 5.63 0.05 -37.96
CA HIS A 226 4.43 0.81 -38.31
C HIS A 226 4.72 2.30 -38.33
N ASP A 227 3.87 3.03 -39.04
CA ASP A 227 3.88 4.49 -39.05
C ASP A 227 2.89 4.99 -38.00
N ALA A 228 3.36 5.82 -37.06
CA ALA A 228 2.53 6.40 -35.99
C ALA A 228 3.18 7.66 -35.40
N ASN A 229 2.35 8.60 -34.95
CA ASN A 229 2.73 9.86 -34.29
C ASN A 229 3.78 10.66 -35.09
N GLY A 230 3.66 10.68 -36.42
CA GLY A 230 4.58 11.38 -37.32
C GLY A 230 5.92 10.67 -37.56
N HIS A 231 6.09 9.44 -37.07
CA HIS A 231 7.28 8.62 -37.27
C HIS A 231 7.00 7.46 -38.23
N ARG A 232 7.96 7.18 -39.13
CA ARG A 232 7.87 6.08 -40.11
C ARG A 232 8.68 4.86 -39.68
N GLY A 233 8.14 3.66 -39.91
CA GLY A 233 8.85 2.39 -39.71
C GLY A 233 9.30 2.15 -38.27
N VAL A 234 8.48 2.53 -37.28
CA VAL A 234 8.82 2.44 -35.85
C VAL A 234 8.11 1.29 -35.14
N SER A 235 8.65 0.89 -34.00
CA SER A 235 7.96 -0.04 -33.10
C SER A 235 6.91 0.74 -32.30
N CYS A 236 5.72 0.17 -32.15
CA CYS A 236 4.58 0.82 -31.52
C CYS A 236 4.02 -0.03 -30.38
N LEU A 237 3.55 0.65 -29.34
CA LEU A 237 2.60 0.09 -28.39
C LEU A 237 1.26 -0.08 -29.09
N GLN A 238 0.63 -1.24 -28.92
CA GLN A 238 -0.76 -1.46 -29.32
C GLN A 238 -1.66 -1.10 -28.13
N TRP A 239 -2.59 -0.18 -28.36
CA TRP A 239 -3.55 0.23 -27.36
C TRP A 239 -4.69 -0.79 -27.28
N ASP A 240 -4.70 -1.56 -26.21
CA ASP A 240 -5.63 -2.66 -25.96
C ASP A 240 -6.18 -2.60 -24.52
N LYS A 241 -7.03 -3.57 -24.17
CA LYS A 241 -7.59 -3.67 -22.83
C LYS A 241 -6.52 -3.80 -21.74
N LYS A 242 -5.35 -4.38 -22.03
CA LYS A 242 -4.25 -4.47 -21.05
C LYS A 242 -3.69 -3.09 -20.74
N THR A 243 -3.58 -2.24 -21.75
CA THR A 243 -3.13 -0.84 -21.59
C THR A 243 -4.11 -0.05 -20.73
N GLU A 244 -5.41 -0.20 -20.97
CA GLU A 244 -6.45 0.47 -20.16
C GLU A 244 -6.42 0.00 -18.70
N VAL A 245 -6.40 -1.32 -18.46
CA VAL A 245 -6.33 -1.89 -17.11
C VAL A 245 -5.05 -1.44 -16.39
N PHE A 246 -3.91 -1.37 -17.10
CA PHE A 246 -2.67 -0.88 -16.53
C PHE A 246 -2.79 0.57 -16.04
N ILE A 247 -3.34 1.47 -16.88
CA ILE A 247 -3.53 2.88 -16.54
C ILE A 247 -4.49 3.00 -15.35
N GLU A 248 -5.65 2.35 -15.40
CA GLU A 248 -6.65 2.40 -14.32
C GLU A 248 -6.07 1.93 -12.99
N THR A 249 -5.39 0.79 -12.98
CA THR A 249 -4.81 0.21 -11.76
C THR A 249 -3.80 1.17 -11.12
N HIS A 250 -2.90 1.75 -11.91
CA HIS A 250 -1.83 2.60 -11.40
C HIS A 250 -2.31 4.02 -11.03
N LEU A 251 -3.26 4.60 -11.78
CA LEU A 251 -3.81 5.91 -11.45
C LEU A 251 -4.75 5.86 -10.24
N GLN A 252 -5.51 4.78 -10.05
CA GLN A 252 -6.28 4.59 -8.81
C GLN A 252 -5.37 4.49 -7.57
N CYS A 253 -4.22 3.83 -7.69
CA CYS A 253 -3.20 3.83 -6.63
C CYS A 253 -2.68 5.24 -6.34
N LEU A 254 -2.43 6.05 -7.37
CA LEU A 254 -1.95 7.42 -7.23
C LEU A 254 -2.99 8.35 -6.58
N GLN A 255 -4.27 8.21 -6.94
CA GLN A 255 -5.36 8.95 -6.31
C GLN A 255 -5.48 8.61 -4.82
N ARG A 256 -5.37 7.32 -4.47
CA ARG A 256 -5.38 6.87 -3.07
C ARG A 256 -4.19 7.42 -2.28
N GLN A 257 -3.00 7.55 -2.89
CA GLN A 257 -1.83 8.15 -2.26
C GLN A 257 -2.03 9.66 -2.01
N LYS A 258 -2.50 10.41 -3.02
CA LYS A 258 -2.74 11.85 -2.89
C LYS A 258 -3.82 12.20 -1.88
N SER A 259 -4.92 11.45 -1.82
CA SER A 259 -5.96 11.66 -0.80
C SER A 259 -5.45 11.44 0.63
N GLN A 260 -4.38 10.66 0.82
CA GLN A 260 -3.77 10.45 2.13
C GLN A 260 -2.75 11.55 2.50
N GLU A 261 -2.08 12.16 1.53
CA GLU A 261 -1.18 13.30 1.77
C GLU A 261 -1.97 14.58 2.10
N TRP A 262 -3.12 14.82 1.45
CA TRP A 262 -3.96 15.99 1.72
C TRP A 262 -4.62 15.96 3.11
N GLN A 263 -4.94 14.79 3.64
CA GLN A 263 -5.44 14.65 5.02
C GLN A 263 -4.36 14.85 6.09
N GLY A 264 -3.08 14.89 5.72
CA GLY A 264 -1.96 15.11 6.65
C GLY A 264 -1.47 16.56 6.73
N LEU A 265 -2.03 17.47 5.92
CA LEU A 265 -1.59 18.86 5.81
C LEU A 265 -2.59 19.89 6.35
N GLU A 266 -3.83 19.49 6.64
CA GLU A 266 -4.86 20.40 7.19
C GLU A 266 -4.81 20.52 8.73
N ASP A 267 -3.95 19.76 9.43
CA ASP A 267 -3.83 19.79 10.90
C ASP A 267 -2.64 20.63 11.43
N THR A 268 -2.07 21.51 10.62
CA THR A 268 -1.04 22.46 11.08
C THR A 268 -1.37 23.88 10.67
N ASP A 269 -2.41 24.45 11.27
CA ASP A 269 -2.54 25.87 11.56
C ASP A 269 -3.68 26.03 12.59
N ASP A 270 -3.33 25.87 13.87
CA ASP A 270 -3.96 26.53 15.04
C ASP A 270 -3.11 26.29 16.32
#